data_AF-A0A9P1FTN6-F1
#
_entry.id   AF-A0A9P1FTN6-F1
#
_cell.length_a   1.000
_cell.length_b   1.000
_cell.length_c   1.000
_cell.angle_alpha   90.00
_cell.angle_beta   90.00
_cell.angle_gamma   90.00
#
_symmetry.space_group_name_H-M   'P 1'
#
loop_
_entity.id
_entity.type
_entity.pdbx_description
1 polymer ?
#
loop_
_entity_poly.entity_id
_entity_poly.type
_entity_poly.pdbx_seq_one_letter_code
_entity_poly.pdbx_strand_id
1 'polypeptide(L)'
;MCFQKFPILHPHEILSYLWDEVGIVVPESEIAKYWHTAWQRGEPWATSSPASDKHIPVGLHGDSARLWSQNKFEKITAIHLNIVHFRPCSVRFSRWCLFSCPTHLLFKNRTLNVVWKRLTWSLESAFEGLHPMTGVGGKPLSQHEQSCAGQPLSRSGAKWALTELRGDWEFHVQTWRPRASWQANRVCFRCPALAKSTQPSYLYWNHHGEECGWESEEYGLAGFMAHALKDTNLCPLLTLSMFRHPSILRWCTMHTLNLGLVFSANGGSLILLAEDLGYFGAGDFDDRLDAAYKHFVAYCRSRHISHSQPPFTPKMVKKKTGEVLLTAKAYNGRIIVMSNLAKFFSIMEANPRHMPHGRQLA
;
A
#
# COMPACT_ATOMS: atom_id res chain seq x y z
N MET A 1 33.25 -11.20 13.06
CA MET A 1 31.93 -10.57 12.79
C MET A 1 31.00 -10.88 13.95
N CYS A 2 30.42 -9.87 14.60
CA CYS A 2 29.41 -10.09 15.66
C CYS A 2 28.04 -10.22 14.99
N PHE A 3 27.43 -11.41 15.07
CA PHE A 3 26.07 -11.63 14.56
C PHE A 3 25.06 -11.20 15.62
N GLN A 4 24.32 -10.12 15.36
CA GLN A 4 23.22 -9.71 16.22
C GLN A 4 21.98 -10.58 15.92
N LYS A 5 21.36 -11.11 16.97
CA LYS A 5 20.13 -11.90 16.87
C LYS A 5 18.93 -10.99 17.01
N PHE A 6 17.95 -11.16 16.14
CA PHE A 6 16.65 -10.48 16.22
C PHE A 6 15.55 -11.53 16.34
N PRO A 7 14.61 -11.40 17.29
CA PRO A 7 13.51 -12.33 17.44
C PRO A 7 12.53 -12.21 16.26
N ILE A 8 11.96 -13.34 15.88
CA ILE A 8 10.88 -13.43 14.89
C ILE A 8 9.79 -14.27 15.54
N LEU A 9 8.61 -13.69 15.69
CA LEU A 9 7.43 -14.43 16.16
C LEU A 9 6.73 -15.08 14.96
N HIS A 10 6.32 -16.33 15.13
CA HIS A 10 5.69 -17.09 14.07
C HIS A 10 4.17 -16.81 14.03
N PRO A 11 3.61 -16.42 12.87
CA PRO A 11 2.17 -16.22 12.71
C PRO A 11 1.27 -17.33 13.26
N HIS A 12 1.60 -18.61 13.05
CA HIS A 12 0.75 -19.73 13.47
C HIS A 12 0.63 -19.82 15.00
N GLU A 13 1.72 -19.62 15.73
CA GLU A 13 1.75 -19.59 17.19
C GLU A 13 0.95 -18.39 17.72
N ILE A 14 1.15 -17.20 17.14
CA ILE A 14 0.40 -16.00 17.53
C ILE A 14 -1.09 -16.19 17.28
N LEU A 15 -1.46 -16.66 16.10
CA LEU A 15 -2.87 -16.82 15.72
C LEU A 15 -3.57 -17.87 16.60
N SER A 16 -2.91 -19.00 16.85
CA SER A 16 -3.38 -20.03 17.79
C SER A 16 -3.62 -19.44 19.19
N TYR A 17 -2.62 -18.75 19.75
CA TYR A 17 -2.74 -18.12 21.07
C TYR A 17 -3.86 -17.07 21.12
N LEU A 18 -3.95 -16.20 20.12
CA LEU A 18 -4.99 -15.16 20.06
C LEU A 18 -6.40 -15.75 19.95
N TRP A 19 -6.54 -16.87 19.25
CA TRP A 19 -7.82 -17.49 19.02
C TRP A 19 -8.28 -18.30 20.23
N ASP A 20 -7.42 -19.17 20.76
CA ASP A 20 -7.81 -20.14 21.79
C ASP A 20 -7.62 -19.62 23.22
N GLU A 21 -6.57 -18.83 23.48
CA GLU A 21 -6.24 -18.37 24.84
C GLU A 21 -6.78 -16.96 25.11
N VAL A 22 -6.67 -16.05 24.14
CA VAL A 22 -7.23 -14.70 24.26
C VAL A 22 -8.73 -14.68 23.93
N GLY A 23 -9.20 -15.62 23.10
CA GLY A 23 -10.61 -15.72 22.72
C GLY A 23 -11.04 -14.64 21.74
N ILE A 24 -10.20 -14.27 20.76
CA ILE A 24 -10.63 -13.37 19.68
C ILE A 24 -11.73 -14.06 18.87
N VAL A 25 -12.91 -13.45 18.83
CA VAL A 25 -14.05 -13.95 18.05
C VAL A 25 -14.25 -13.09 16.82
N VAL A 26 -14.31 -13.75 15.66
CA VAL A 26 -14.84 -13.19 14.42
C VAL A 26 -15.99 -14.08 13.97
N PRO A 27 -17.22 -13.56 13.81
CA PRO A 27 -18.35 -14.37 13.37
C PRO A 27 -18.09 -15.04 12.02
N GLU A 28 -18.39 -16.34 11.91
CA GLU A 28 -18.22 -17.10 10.66
C GLU A 28 -18.97 -16.47 9.49
N SER A 29 -20.15 -15.90 9.75
CA SER A 29 -20.94 -15.18 8.74
C SER A 29 -20.21 -13.97 8.15
N GLU A 30 -19.38 -13.27 8.95
CA GLU A 30 -18.59 -12.14 8.47
C GLU A 30 -17.38 -12.59 7.65
N ILE A 31 -16.79 -13.73 8.01
CA ILE A 31 -15.71 -14.37 7.23
C ILE A 31 -16.26 -14.82 5.88
N ALA A 32 -17.40 -15.51 5.86
CA ALA A 32 -18.02 -15.96 4.63
C ALA A 32 -18.41 -14.78 3.73
N LYS A 33 -19.03 -13.74 4.32
CA LYS A 33 -19.38 -12.50 3.62
C LYS A 33 -18.17 -11.83 2.99
N TYR A 34 -17.02 -11.81 3.67
CA TYR A 34 -15.77 -11.25 3.13
C TYR A 34 -15.33 -11.97 1.85
N TRP A 35 -15.26 -13.30 1.89
CA TRP A 35 -14.86 -14.11 0.74
C TRP A 35 -15.87 -14.01 -0.40
N HIS A 36 -17.16 -14.18 -0.12
CA HIS A 36 -18.20 -14.06 -1.14
C HIS A 36 -18.21 -12.69 -1.80
N THR A 37 -18.02 -11.60 -1.04
CA THR A 37 -17.93 -10.25 -1.61
C THR A 37 -16.74 -10.13 -2.54
N ALA A 38 -15.58 -10.66 -2.16
CA ALA A 38 -14.38 -10.61 -3.00
C ALA A 38 -14.54 -11.44 -4.29
N TRP A 39 -15.13 -12.64 -4.19
CA TRP A 39 -15.41 -13.49 -5.35
C TRP A 39 -16.45 -12.88 -6.28
N GLN A 40 -17.56 -12.34 -5.75
CA GLN A 40 -18.59 -11.67 -6.55
C GLN A 40 -18.05 -10.45 -7.30
N ARG A 41 -17.06 -9.75 -6.73
CA ARG A 41 -16.37 -8.63 -7.37
C ARG A 41 -15.29 -9.07 -8.36
N GLY A 42 -15.05 -10.37 -8.51
CA GLY A 42 -14.00 -10.89 -9.38
C GLY A 42 -12.58 -10.51 -8.94
N GLU A 43 -12.37 -10.23 -7.64
CA GLU A 43 -11.08 -9.78 -7.12
C GLU A 43 -10.00 -10.84 -7.39
N PRO A 44 -8.96 -10.56 -8.22
CA PRO A 44 -8.08 -11.61 -8.71
C PRO A 44 -7.30 -12.36 -7.63
N TRP A 45 -6.95 -11.70 -6.52
CA TRP A 45 -6.27 -12.33 -5.39
C TRP A 45 -7.18 -13.32 -4.64
N ALA A 46 -8.50 -13.13 -4.67
CA ALA A 46 -9.46 -13.97 -3.98
C ALA A 46 -9.90 -15.15 -4.86
N THR A 47 -10.18 -14.88 -6.14
CA THR A 47 -10.64 -15.90 -7.10
C THR A 47 -9.55 -16.91 -7.47
N SER A 48 -8.28 -16.49 -7.44
CA SER A 48 -7.14 -17.39 -7.68
C SER A 48 -6.63 -18.12 -6.43
N SER A 49 -7.11 -17.74 -5.24
CA SER A 49 -6.69 -18.35 -3.97
C SER A 49 -7.37 -19.70 -3.75
N PRO A 50 -6.67 -20.72 -3.19
CA PRO A 50 -7.30 -21.98 -2.76
C PRO A 50 -8.07 -21.85 -1.43
N ALA A 51 -8.12 -20.66 -0.83
CA ALA A 51 -8.83 -20.42 0.42
C ALA A 51 -10.34 -20.65 0.26
N SER A 52 -10.95 -21.23 1.29
CA SER A 52 -12.41 -21.30 1.44
C SER A 52 -12.96 -20.10 2.22
N ASP A 53 -14.29 -19.99 2.22
CA ASP A 53 -15.07 -19.03 3.00
C ASP A 53 -14.96 -19.20 4.52
N LYS A 54 -14.27 -20.24 4.98
CA LYS A 54 -13.94 -20.51 6.39
C LYS A 54 -12.53 -20.05 6.79
N HIS A 55 -11.69 -19.67 5.84
CA HIS A 55 -10.35 -19.17 6.17
C HIS A 55 -10.45 -17.74 6.72
N ILE A 56 -10.00 -17.55 7.96
CA ILE A 56 -9.98 -16.23 8.60
C ILE A 56 -8.97 -15.34 7.87
N PRO A 57 -9.38 -14.21 7.29
CA PRO A 57 -8.45 -13.35 6.56
C PRO A 57 -7.50 -12.63 7.52
N VAL A 58 -6.21 -12.73 7.23
CA VAL A 58 -5.14 -12.03 7.94
C VAL A 58 -4.35 -11.14 6.99
N GLY A 59 -3.78 -10.07 7.53
CA GLY A 59 -2.91 -9.16 6.80
C GLY A 59 -1.54 -9.07 7.43
N LEU A 60 -0.52 -8.85 6.59
CA LEU A 60 0.76 -8.32 7.05
C LEU A 60 0.87 -6.84 6.73
N HIS A 61 1.60 -6.13 7.57
CA HIS A 61 1.93 -4.73 7.37
C HIS A 61 3.40 -4.48 7.71
N GLY A 62 4.17 -4.05 6.71
CA GLY A 62 5.54 -3.60 6.90
C GLY A 62 5.65 -2.09 6.78
N ASP A 63 6.38 -1.49 7.72
CA ASP A 63 6.66 -0.06 7.72
C ASP A 63 8.00 0.21 8.40
N SER A 64 8.56 1.40 8.16
CA SER A 64 9.72 1.89 8.89
C SER A 64 9.45 3.24 9.53
N ALA A 65 9.41 3.26 10.85
CA ALA A 65 9.12 4.46 11.62
C ALA A 65 10.39 5.08 12.20
N ARG A 66 10.42 6.41 12.26
CA ARG A 66 11.44 7.16 13.00
C ARG A 66 10.99 7.25 14.45
N LEU A 67 11.78 6.70 15.36
CA LEU A 67 11.58 6.77 16.79
C LEU A 67 12.52 7.82 17.38
N TRP A 68 11.94 8.73 18.15
CA TRP A 68 12.66 9.69 18.97
C TRP A 68 12.79 9.12 20.38
N SER A 69 14.01 8.80 20.78
CA SER A 69 14.34 8.57 22.19
C SER A 69 14.97 9.84 22.77
N GLN A 70 15.05 9.94 24.10
CA GLN A 70 15.60 11.13 24.78
C GLN A 70 16.99 11.55 24.26
N ASN A 71 17.81 10.60 23.81
CA ASN A 71 19.21 10.84 23.45
C ASN A 71 19.60 10.38 22.04
N LYS A 72 18.70 9.73 21.29
CA LYS A 72 19.05 9.15 19.99
C LYS A 72 17.87 9.08 19.03
N PHE A 73 18.18 9.40 17.78
CA PHE A 73 17.32 9.16 16.63
C PHE A 73 17.56 7.76 16.08
N GLU A 74 16.50 6.95 15.92
CA GLU A 74 16.62 5.64 15.30
C GLU A 74 15.43 5.35 14.37
N LYS A 75 15.72 4.88 13.14
CA LYS A 75 14.70 4.37 12.22
C LYS A 75 14.59 2.86 12.45
N ILE A 76 13.39 2.38 12.76
CA ILE A 76 13.10 0.96 12.99
C ILE A 76 12.18 0.47 11.89
N THR A 77 12.55 -0.63 11.25
CA THR A 77 11.68 -1.38 10.33
C THR A 77 10.96 -2.45 11.12
N ALA A 78 9.64 -2.57 10.94
CA ALA A 78 8.83 -3.55 11.64
C ALA A 78 7.81 -4.21 10.70
N ILE A 79 7.51 -5.47 10.97
CA ILE A 79 6.49 -6.28 10.30
C ILE A 79 5.44 -6.64 11.33
N HIS A 80 4.18 -6.36 11.03
CA HIS A 80 3.04 -6.62 11.89
C HIS A 80 2.06 -7.56 11.22
N LEU A 81 1.37 -8.36 12.03
CA LEU A 81 0.22 -9.19 11.66
C LEU A 81 -1.06 -8.54 12.19
N ASN A 82 -2.17 -8.73 11.48
CA ASN A 82 -3.50 -8.46 12.00
C ASN A 82 -4.51 -9.50 11.47
N ILE A 83 -5.63 -9.64 12.19
CA ILE A 83 -6.84 -10.29 11.67
C ILE A 83 -7.69 -9.18 11.04
N VAL A 84 -8.12 -9.36 9.79
CA VAL A 84 -8.73 -8.27 8.98
C VAL A 84 -10.05 -7.78 9.58
N HIS A 85 -10.85 -8.69 10.11
CA HIS A 85 -12.15 -8.37 10.73
C HIS A 85 -12.07 -8.00 12.21
N PHE A 86 -10.92 -8.18 12.85
CA PHE A 86 -10.78 -7.84 14.26
C PHE A 86 -10.54 -6.33 14.42
N ARG A 87 -11.58 -5.62 14.89
CA ARG A 87 -11.56 -4.16 15.10
C ARG A 87 -11.84 -3.81 16.56
N PRO A 88 -10.85 -3.95 17.45
CA PRO A 88 -10.97 -3.49 18.83
C PRO A 88 -11.08 -1.97 18.90
N CYS A 89 -11.61 -1.45 20.01
CA CYS A 89 -11.74 0.00 20.23
C CYS A 89 -10.39 0.73 20.18
N SER A 90 -9.32 0.09 20.65
CA SER A 90 -7.96 0.61 20.56
C SER A 90 -7.17 -0.13 19.50
N VAL A 91 -6.63 0.63 18.55
CA VAL A 91 -5.80 0.13 17.45
C VAL A 91 -4.53 -0.59 17.92
N ARG A 92 -4.09 -0.35 19.16
CA ARG A 92 -2.92 -1.03 19.76
C ARG A 92 -3.15 -2.54 19.93
N PHE A 93 -4.40 -2.97 20.03
CA PHE A 93 -4.77 -4.39 20.17
C PHE A 93 -5.01 -5.08 18.83
N SER A 94 -5.01 -4.36 17.71
CA SER A 94 -5.37 -4.93 16.41
C SER A 94 -4.14 -5.33 15.57
N ARG A 95 -2.92 -5.12 16.07
CA ARG A 95 -1.67 -5.36 15.33
C ARG A 95 -0.62 -5.97 16.24
N TRP A 96 -0.05 -7.09 15.81
CA TRP A 96 0.96 -7.83 16.57
C TRP A 96 2.29 -7.78 15.83
N CYS A 97 3.35 -7.29 16.48
CA CYS A 97 4.67 -7.18 15.86
C CYS A 97 5.31 -8.55 15.73
N LEU A 98 5.59 -8.99 14.51
CA LEU A 98 6.26 -10.26 14.21
C LEU A 98 7.78 -10.12 14.21
N PHE A 99 8.27 -8.97 13.78
CA PHE A 99 9.69 -8.69 13.63
C PHE A 99 9.92 -7.18 13.69
N SER A 100 10.99 -6.77 14.35
CA SER A 100 11.50 -5.40 14.27
C SER A 100 13.03 -5.38 14.31
N CYS A 101 13.62 -4.43 13.58
CA CYS A 101 15.06 -4.25 13.51
C CYS A 101 15.39 -2.79 13.14
N PRO A 102 16.44 -2.19 13.72
CA PRO A 102 16.96 -0.93 13.22
C PRO A 102 17.24 -0.98 11.72
N THR A 103 16.66 -0.04 10.97
CA THR A 103 16.70 -0.04 9.50
C THR A 103 18.13 -0.02 8.97
N HIS A 104 19.06 0.63 9.68
CA HIS A 104 20.48 0.71 9.30
C HIS A 104 21.22 -0.63 9.42
N LEU A 105 20.66 -1.62 10.12
CA LEU A 105 21.21 -2.97 10.24
C LEU A 105 20.64 -3.92 9.17
N LEU A 106 19.66 -3.48 8.38
CA LEU A 106 19.14 -4.26 7.26
C LEU A 106 20.16 -4.29 6.13
N PHE A 107 20.60 -5.49 5.76
CA PHE A 107 21.45 -5.68 4.59
C PHE A 107 20.60 -5.89 3.34
N LYS A 108 20.25 -4.77 2.69
CA LYS A 108 19.39 -4.73 1.50
C LYS A 108 18.11 -5.55 1.75
N ASN A 109 17.62 -6.27 0.74
CA ASN A 109 16.49 -7.18 0.88
C ASN A 109 16.86 -8.53 1.52
N ARG A 110 18.14 -8.83 1.75
CA ARG A 110 18.58 -10.16 2.20
C ARG A 110 18.17 -10.44 3.63
N THR A 111 18.32 -9.45 4.52
CA THR A 111 17.84 -9.57 5.91
C THR A 111 16.34 -9.85 5.93
N LEU A 112 15.56 -9.10 5.16
CA LEU A 112 14.11 -9.32 5.06
C LEU A 112 13.77 -10.68 4.44
N ASN A 113 14.51 -11.18 3.45
CA ASN A 113 14.28 -12.52 2.90
C ASN A 113 14.47 -13.63 3.95
N VAL A 114 15.38 -13.48 4.92
CA VAL A 114 15.51 -14.43 6.03
C VAL A 114 14.27 -14.40 6.92
N VAL A 115 13.73 -13.20 7.18
CA VAL A 115 12.48 -13.04 7.93
C VAL A 115 11.31 -13.63 7.16
N TRP A 116 11.16 -13.29 5.87
CA TRP A 116 10.11 -13.80 5.00
C TRP A 116 10.15 -15.31 4.87
N LYS A 117 11.32 -15.94 4.81
CA LYS A 117 11.41 -17.41 4.78
C LYS A 117 10.76 -18.05 6.01
N ARG A 118 10.93 -17.47 7.19
CA ARG A 118 10.30 -17.94 8.44
C ARG A 118 8.80 -17.65 8.45
N LEU A 119 8.41 -16.45 8.04
CA LEU A 119 7.00 -16.06 8.00
C LEU A 119 6.22 -16.88 6.96
N THR A 120 6.79 -17.13 5.78
CA THR A 120 6.22 -18.00 4.75
C THR A 120 5.92 -19.39 5.30
N TRP A 121 6.94 -20.04 5.91
CA TRP A 121 6.78 -21.35 6.53
C TRP A 121 5.64 -21.38 7.55
N SER A 122 5.58 -20.38 8.42
CA SER A 122 4.54 -20.29 9.43
C SER A 122 3.15 -19.96 8.86
N LEU A 123 3.07 -19.20 7.77
CA LEU A 123 1.79 -18.83 7.16
C LEU A 123 1.19 -20.01 6.40
N GLU A 124 2.00 -20.88 5.79
CA GLU A 124 1.51 -22.14 5.22
C GLU A 124 0.88 -23.03 6.31
N SER A 125 1.53 -23.17 7.46
CA SER A 125 0.93 -23.90 8.60
C SER A 125 -0.38 -23.28 9.06
N ALA A 126 -0.45 -21.95 9.17
CA ALA A 126 -1.68 -21.24 9.51
C ALA A 126 -2.79 -21.43 8.46
N PHE A 127 -2.42 -21.52 7.18
CA PHE A 127 -3.33 -21.79 6.08
C PHE A 127 -3.92 -23.20 6.15
N GLU A 128 -3.09 -24.21 6.38
CA GLU A 128 -3.56 -25.58 6.55
C GLU A 128 -4.36 -25.79 7.84
N GLY A 129 -4.12 -24.96 8.86
CA GLY A 129 -4.70 -25.09 10.20
C GLY A 129 -3.99 -26.11 11.06
N LEU A 130 -2.76 -26.49 10.70
CA LEU A 130 -1.99 -27.55 11.35
C LEU A 130 -0.62 -27.05 11.79
N HIS A 131 -0.17 -27.54 12.95
CA HIS A 131 1.20 -27.32 13.41
C HIS A 131 2.20 -27.85 12.36
N PRO A 132 3.31 -27.14 12.13
CA PRO A 132 4.31 -27.54 11.15
C PRO A 132 4.83 -28.96 11.40
N MET A 133 4.97 -29.75 10.33
CA MET A 133 5.58 -31.09 10.41
C MET A 133 7.11 -31.05 10.30
N THR A 134 7.66 -29.96 9.80
CA THR A 134 9.10 -29.72 9.70
C THR A 134 9.41 -28.29 10.11
N GLY A 135 10.62 -28.06 10.61
CA GLY A 135 11.11 -26.73 10.94
C GLY A 135 11.42 -25.90 9.69
N VAL A 136 11.72 -24.62 9.90
CA VAL A 136 11.96 -23.65 8.82
C VAL A 136 12.97 -24.15 7.80
N GLY A 137 12.53 -24.27 6.54
CA GLY A 137 13.37 -24.74 5.43
C GLY A 137 13.69 -26.24 5.48
N GLY A 138 12.79 -27.06 6.05
CA GLY A 138 12.93 -28.51 6.13
C GLY A 138 13.83 -29.00 7.26
N LYS A 139 14.15 -28.13 8.22
CA LYS A 139 14.98 -28.52 9.38
C LYS A 139 14.21 -29.44 10.32
N PRO A 140 14.90 -30.26 11.12
CA PRO A 140 14.25 -30.99 12.21
C PRO A 140 13.55 -30.03 13.17
N LEU A 141 12.38 -30.45 13.67
CA LEU A 141 11.67 -29.78 14.76
C LEU A 141 12.39 -30.03 16.09
N SER A 142 12.25 -29.09 17.04
CA SER A 142 12.64 -29.33 18.44
C SER A 142 11.74 -30.38 19.09
N GLN A 143 12.16 -30.94 20.23
CA GLN A 143 11.39 -31.97 20.94
C GLN A 143 9.97 -31.50 21.31
N HIS A 144 9.82 -30.23 21.69
CA HIS A 144 8.51 -29.65 21.99
C HIS A 144 7.65 -29.53 20.73
N GLU A 145 8.20 -28.99 19.63
CA GLU A 145 7.46 -28.85 18.37
C GLU A 145 7.07 -30.21 17.77
N GLN A 146 7.90 -31.24 17.93
CA GLN A 146 7.59 -32.61 17.50
C GLN A 146 6.33 -33.17 18.17
N SER A 147 6.07 -32.80 19.43
CA SER A 147 4.90 -33.28 20.19
C SER A 147 3.57 -32.76 19.64
N CYS A 148 3.59 -31.60 18.96
CA CYS A 148 2.42 -30.98 18.36
C CYS A 148 2.39 -31.13 16.83
N ALA A 149 3.43 -31.69 16.20
CA ALA A 149 3.55 -31.73 14.75
C ALA A 149 2.31 -32.37 14.07
N GLY A 150 1.73 -31.66 13.10
CA GLY A 150 0.53 -32.10 12.38
C GLY A 150 -0.78 -32.04 13.17
N GLN A 151 -0.77 -31.65 14.45
CA GLN A 151 -1.98 -31.42 15.23
C GLN A 151 -2.67 -30.12 14.81
N PRO A 152 -3.99 -29.96 15.03
CA PRO A 152 -4.69 -28.71 14.77
C PRO A 152 -4.08 -27.52 15.52
N LEU A 153 -3.95 -26.37 14.86
CA LEU A 153 -3.47 -25.12 15.48
C LEU A 153 -4.46 -24.52 16.47
N SER A 154 -5.75 -24.82 16.32
CA SER A 154 -6.80 -24.32 17.19
C SER A 154 -7.75 -25.44 17.56
N ARG A 155 -8.29 -25.37 18.78
CA ARG A 155 -9.34 -26.26 19.28
C ARG A 155 -10.58 -26.29 18.38
N SER A 156 -10.88 -25.20 17.69
CA SER A 156 -12.00 -25.13 16.74
C SER A 156 -11.63 -25.53 15.31
N GLY A 157 -10.38 -25.91 15.04
CA GLY A 157 -9.88 -26.18 13.70
C GLY A 157 -9.77 -24.93 12.82
N ALA A 158 -9.57 -23.76 13.43
CA ALA A 158 -9.44 -22.49 12.73
C ALA A 158 -8.27 -22.50 11.72
N LYS A 159 -8.50 -21.86 10.57
CA LYS A 159 -7.53 -21.69 9.48
C LYS A 159 -7.42 -20.22 9.11
N TRP A 160 -6.24 -19.77 8.70
CA TRP A 160 -6.01 -18.37 8.37
C TRP A 160 -5.38 -18.23 6.98
N ALA A 161 -5.93 -17.33 6.18
CA ALA A 161 -5.37 -17.03 4.86
C ALA A 161 -4.83 -15.61 4.84
N LEU A 162 -3.60 -15.45 4.34
CA LEU A 162 -3.05 -14.14 4.06
C LEU A 162 -3.81 -13.55 2.86
N THR A 163 -4.46 -12.41 3.07
CA THR A 163 -5.25 -11.73 2.03
C THR A 163 -4.77 -10.31 1.73
N GLU A 164 -3.87 -9.78 2.57
CA GLU A 164 -3.33 -8.44 2.42
C GLU A 164 -1.85 -8.37 2.79
N LEU A 165 -1.02 -7.84 1.89
CA LEU A 165 0.39 -7.52 2.15
C LEU A 165 0.59 -6.02 2.03
N ARG A 166 0.50 -5.31 3.16
CA ARG A 166 0.51 -3.84 3.20
C ARG A 166 1.89 -3.25 3.44
N GLY A 167 2.17 -2.12 2.80
CA GLY A 167 3.32 -1.29 3.13
C GLY A 167 3.40 -0.01 2.32
N ASP A 168 4.40 0.81 2.59
CA ASP A 168 4.74 1.97 1.77
C ASP A 168 5.67 1.58 0.59
N TRP A 169 5.95 2.54 -0.30
CA TRP A 169 6.83 2.28 -1.46
C TRP A 169 8.23 1.82 -1.05
N GLU A 170 8.81 2.40 0.00
CA GLU A 170 10.13 2.00 0.49
C GLU A 170 10.13 0.52 0.92
N PHE A 171 9.14 0.11 1.71
CA PHE A 171 8.99 -1.27 2.15
C PHE A 171 8.75 -2.24 0.98
N HIS A 172 7.89 -1.86 0.02
CA HIS A 172 7.67 -2.68 -1.16
C HIS A 172 8.94 -2.80 -2.02
N VAL A 173 9.74 -1.75 -2.14
CA VAL A 173 11.03 -1.79 -2.85
C VAL A 173 12.01 -2.72 -2.14
N GLN A 174 12.10 -2.64 -0.82
CA GLN A 174 12.98 -3.50 -0.01
C GLN A 174 12.55 -4.97 -0.04
N THR A 175 11.24 -5.24 -0.12
CA THR A 175 10.70 -6.60 -0.09
C THR A 175 10.67 -7.26 -1.47
N TRP A 176 10.06 -6.58 -2.45
CA TRP A 176 9.77 -7.17 -3.76
C TRP A 176 10.84 -6.88 -4.79
N ARG A 177 11.64 -5.82 -4.58
CA ARG A 177 12.64 -5.34 -5.54
C ARG A 177 12.04 -5.14 -6.95
N PRO A 178 10.97 -4.34 -7.10
CA PRO A 178 10.38 -4.10 -8.40
C PRO A 178 11.41 -3.42 -9.33
N ARG A 179 11.28 -3.65 -10.63
CA ARG A 179 11.96 -2.89 -11.69
C ARG A 179 11.35 -1.51 -11.88
N ALA A 180 10.08 -1.36 -11.49
CA ALA A 180 9.36 -0.11 -11.58
C ALA A 180 9.86 0.93 -10.58
N SER A 181 9.79 2.21 -10.95
CA SER A 181 10.06 3.37 -10.11
C SER A 181 9.31 4.57 -10.63
N TRP A 182 8.89 5.48 -9.75
CA TRP A 182 8.23 6.73 -10.13
C TRP A 182 9.14 7.67 -10.96
N GLN A 183 10.45 7.45 -10.95
CA GLN A 183 11.43 8.17 -11.78
C GLN A 183 11.83 7.40 -13.05
N ALA A 184 11.37 6.16 -13.22
CA ALA A 184 11.75 5.31 -14.33
C ALA A 184 10.69 5.33 -15.45
N ASN A 185 11.06 4.81 -16.62
CA ASN A 185 10.08 4.63 -17.69
C ASN A 185 8.98 3.63 -17.28
N ARG A 186 9.36 2.54 -16.60
CA ARG A 186 8.40 1.60 -16.01
C ARG A 186 7.89 2.18 -14.69
N VAL A 187 6.65 2.64 -14.69
CA VAL A 187 6.07 3.34 -13.53
C VAL A 187 5.25 2.41 -12.64
N CYS A 188 4.66 1.36 -13.22
CA CYS A 188 3.84 0.40 -12.50
C CYS A 188 4.56 -0.94 -12.35
N PHE A 189 4.35 -1.59 -11.22
CA PHE A 189 4.86 -2.93 -10.91
C PHE A 189 3.78 -4.01 -11.07
N ARG A 190 2.52 -3.63 -11.37
CA ARG A 190 1.41 -4.56 -11.60
C ARG A 190 1.02 -4.71 -13.06
N CYS A 191 1.44 -3.79 -13.92
CA CYS A 191 1.05 -3.79 -15.32
C CYS A 191 2.16 -3.15 -16.17
N PRO A 192 2.10 -3.26 -17.51
CA PRO A 192 3.15 -2.77 -18.40
C PRO A 192 3.14 -1.25 -18.62
N ALA A 193 2.41 -0.47 -17.81
CA ALA A 193 2.31 0.97 -17.96
C ALA A 193 3.68 1.69 -17.95
N LEU A 194 3.85 2.59 -18.93
CA LEU A 194 5.09 3.33 -19.20
C LEU A 194 4.87 4.85 -19.12
N ALA A 195 5.91 5.59 -18.73
CA ALA A 195 5.92 7.05 -18.77
C ALA A 195 6.17 7.60 -20.19
N LYS A 196 6.94 6.87 -20.99
CA LYS A 196 7.37 7.20 -22.37
C LYS A 196 7.36 5.93 -23.22
N SER A 197 6.69 5.99 -24.36
CA SER A 197 6.51 4.87 -25.30
C SER A 197 6.17 5.44 -26.67
N THR A 198 6.58 4.75 -27.73
CA THR A 198 6.08 5.00 -29.09
C THR A 198 4.70 4.38 -29.33
N GLN A 199 4.25 3.52 -28.42
CA GLN A 199 2.93 2.90 -28.43
C GLN A 199 2.03 3.62 -27.40
N PRO A 200 1.05 4.44 -27.86
CA PRO A 200 0.27 5.29 -26.97
C PRO A 200 -0.60 4.52 -25.95
N SER A 201 -1.05 3.31 -26.29
CA SER A 201 -1.85 2.44 -25.41
C SER A 201 -1.13 2.00 -24.13
N TYR A 202 0.20 2.10 -24.08
CA TYR A 202 1.01 1.78 -22.90
C TYR A 202 1.37 3.00 -22.04
N LEU A 203 1.04 4.21 -22.48
CA LEU A 203 1.31 5.43 -21.72
C LEU A 203 0.33 5.56 -20.56
N TYR A 204 0.81 5.64 -19.32
CA TYR A 204 -0.05 5.68 -18.13
C TYR A 204 -0.96 6.91 -18.04
N TRP A 205 -0.64 7.97 -18.79
CA TRP A 205 -1.33 9.26 -18.78
C TRP A 205 -2.21 9.48 -20.03
N ASN A 206 -2.18 8.57 -20.99
CA ASN A 206 -2.93 8.72 -22.24
C ASN A 206 -4.30 8.07 -22.12
N HIS A 207 -5.29 8.83 -21.65
CA HIS A 207 -6.69 8.39 -21.51
C HIS A 207 -7.60 8.89 -22.66
N HIS A 208 -7.01 9.38 -23.75
CA HIS A 208 -7.73 10.02 -24.85
C HIS A 208 -8.34 9.00 -25.83
N GLY A 209 -9.38 8.27 -25.40
CA GLY A 209 -10.27 7.52 -26.29
C GLY A 209 -9.74 6.21 -26.88
N GLU A 210 -8.49 5.83 -26.61
CA GLU A 210 -7.92 4.52 -26.98
C GLU A 210 -8.00 3.56 -25.79
N GLU A 211 -8.24 2.27 -26.04
CA GLU A 211 -8.16 1.24 -25.00
C GLU A 211 -6.75 1.27 -24.35
N CYS A 212 -6.72 1.47 -23.03
CA CYS A 212 -5.49 1.46 -22.25
C CYS A 212 -4.97 0.01 -22.19
N GLY A 213 -4.11 -0.38 -23.14
CA GLY A 213 -3.56 -1.74 -23.22
C GLY A 213 -2.84 -2.19 -21.93
N TRP A 214 -2.29 -1.25 -21.16
CA TRP A 214 -1.71 -1.59 -19.85
C TRP A 214 -2.76 -1.99 -18.80
N GLU A 215 -4.03 -1.63 -18.95
CA GLU A 215 -5.11 -2.03 -18.04
C GLU A 215 -5.56 -3.46 -18.31
N SER A 216 -5.72 -3.82 -19.59
CA SER A 216 -6.08 -5.18 -20.01
C SER A 216 -4.96 -6.19 -19.80
N GLU A 217 -3.70 -5.73 -19.73
CA GLU A 217 -2.50 -6.54 -19.51
C GLU A 217 -1.99 -6.48 -18.05
N GLU A 218 -2.89 -6.39 -17.06
CA GLU A 218 -2.47 -6.53 -15.66
C GLU A 218 -1.78 -7.88 -15.44
N TYR A 219 -0.65 -7.86 -14.74
CA TYR A 219 0.15 -9.03 -14.51
C TYR A 219 -0.53 -10.00 -13.54
N GLY A 220 -0.78 -11.22 -14.02
CA GLY A 220 -0.91 -12.39 -13.14
C GLY A 220 0.42 -12.72 -12.44
N LEU A 221 0.45 -13.75 -11.59
CA LEU A 221 1.65 -14.10 -10.81
C LEU A 221 2.91 -14.34 -11.67
N ALA A 222 2.79 -15.08 -12.77
CA ALA A 222 3.91 -15.37 -13.66
C ALA A 222 4.46 -14.09 -14.31
N GLY A 223 3.58 -13.25 -14.86
CA GLY A 223 3.97 -11.96 -15.44
C GLY A 223 4.58 -11.02 -14.40
N PHE A 224 4.06 -11.03 -13.17
CA PHE A 224 4.60 -10.25 -12.07
C PHE A 224 6.05 -10.65 -11.76
N MET A 225 6.31 -11.95 -11.62
CA MET A 225 7.66 -12.46 -11.38
C MET A 225 8.60 -12.18 -12.55
N ALA A 226 8.14 -12.41 -13.79
CA ALA A 226 8.97 -12.30 -14.99
C ALA A 226 9.27 -10.86 -15.38
N HIS A 227 8.30 -9.94 -15.26
CA HIS A 227 8.40 -8.59 -15.82
C HIS A 227 8.52 -7.50 -14.75
N ALA A 228 7.87 -7.67 -13.60
CA ALA A 228 7.86 -6.62 -12.57
C ALA A 228 9.01 -6.71 -11.58
N LEU A 229 9.50 -7.91 -11.25
CA LEU A 229 10.52 -8.12 -10.21
C LEU A 229 11.94 -8.25 -10.80
N LYS A 230 12.96 -8.03 -9.97
CA LYS A 230 14.36 -8.36 -10.33
C LYS A 230 14.61 -9.87 -10.24
N ASP A 231 15.48 -10.40 -11.10
CA ASP A 231 15.66 -11.85 -11.33
C ASP A 231 16.36 -12.64 -10.22
N THR A 232 16.81 -11.98 -9.15
CA THR A 232 17.57 -12.62 -8.07
C THR A 232 17.00 -12.26 -6.71
N ASN A 233 17.25 -13.12 -5.70
CA ASN A 233 16.85 -12.88 -4.31
C ASN A 233 15.36 -12.49 -4.19
N LEU A 234 14.49 -13.19 -4.91
CA LEU A 234 13.05 -12.99 -4.87
C LEU A 234 12.51 -13.20 -3.44
N CYS A 235 11.41 -12.52 -3.13
CA CYS A 235 10.76 -12.61 -1.83
C CYS A 235 10.16 -14.02 -1.63
N PRO A 236 10.49 -14.74 -0.53
CA PRO A 236 9.91 -16.05 -0.22
C PRO A 236 8.38 -16.07 -0.09
N LEU A 237 7.72 -14.94 0.10
CA LEU A 237 6.26 -14.88 0.12
C LEU A 237 5.62 -15.30 -1.21
N LEU A 238 6.36 -15.25 -2.33
CA LEU A 238 5.88 -15.72 -3.63
C LEU A 238 5.61 -17.23 -3.67
N THR A 239 6.16 -18.01 -2.74
CA THR A 239 5.95 -19.46 -2.68
C THR A 239 4.74 -19.85 -1.86
N LEU A 240 4.01 -18.88 -1.28
CA LEU A 240 2.81 -19.18 -0.51
C LEU A 240 1.72 -19.75 -1.41
N SER A 241 1.04 -20.79 -0.95
CA SER A 241 -0.09 -21.42 -1.63
C SER A 241 -1.23 -20.44 -1.86
N MET A 242 -1.42 -19.51 -0.92
CA MET A 242 -2.42 -18.44 -0.99
C MET A 242 -1.97 -17.20 -1.77
N PHE A 243 -0.69 -17.06 -2.14
CA PHE A 243 -0.21 -15.95 -2.97
C PHE A 243 -0.31 -16.36 -4.45
N ARG A 244 -1.45 -16.03 -5.08
CA ARG A 244 -1.72 -16.38 -6.49
C ARG A 244 -1.89 -15.20 -7.42
N HIS A 245 -1.97 -13.99 -6.88
CA HIS A 245 -2.06 -12.76 -7.68
C HIS A 245 -1.40 -11.56 -6.97
N PRO A 246 -0.67 -10.69 -7.68
CA PRO A 246 -0.02 -9.51 -7.08
C PRO A 246 -0.99 -8.46 -6.51
N SER A 247 -2.29 -8.57 -6.79
CA SER A 247 -3.30 -7.66 -6.21
C SER A 247 -3.47 -7.85 -4.69
N ILE A 248 -2.93 -8.94 -4.11
CA ILE A 248 -2.76 -9.11 -2.66
C ILE A 248 -1.84 -8.05 -2.03
N LEU A 249 -0.94 -7.46 -2.81
CA LEU A 249 -0.02 -6.40 -2.37
C LEU A 249 -0.78 -5.10 -2.23
N ARG A 250 -0.96 -4.57 -1.03
CA ARG A 250 -1.77 -3.40 -0.76
C ARG A 250 -0.89 -2.20 -0.42
N TRP A 251 -1.15 -1.08 -1.06
CA TRP A 251 -0.51 0.17 -0.66
C TRP A 251 -1.07 0.63 0.69
N CYS A 252 -0.19 1.05 1.59
CA CYS A 252 -0.61 1.74 2.80
C CYS A 252 -1.59 2.85 2.42
N THR A 253 -2.74 2.96 3.10
CA THR A 253 -3.78 3.95 2.77
C THR A 253 -3.32 5.40 2.95
N MET A 254 -2.19 5.64 3.63
CA MET A 254 -1.48 6.93 3.61
C MET A 254 -0.72 7.22 2.29
N HIS A 255 -0.60 6.21 1.43
CA HIS A 255 0.08 6.21 0.13
C HIS A 255 -0.80 5.71 -1.04
N THR A 256 -2.08 5.35 -0.80
CA THR A 256 -3.03 4.84 -1.82
C THR A 256 -3.51 5.88 -2.82
N LEU A 257 -3.42 7.16 -2.49
CA LEU A 257 -3.36 8.16 -3.54
C LEU A 257 -1.92 8.17 -4.02
N ASN A 258 -1.68 7.73 -5.26
CA ASN A 258 -0.37 7.80 -5.90
C ASN A 258 0.14 9.22 -5.71
N LEU A 259 1.12 9.39 -4.82
CA LEU A 259 1.56 10.72 -4.41
C LEU A 259 2.07 11.51 -5.61
N GLY A 260 2.63 10.84 -6.61
CA GLY A 260 2.93 11.42 -7.92
C GLY A 260 1.68 12.01 -8.57
N LEU A 261 0.61 11.22 -8.74
CA LEU A 261 -0.66 11.72 -9.28
C LEU A 261 -1.28 12.83 -8.43
N VAL A 262 -1.21 12.75 -7.10
CA VAL A 262 -1.69 13.82 -6.21
C VAL A 262 -0.89 15.10 -6.42
N PHE A 263 0.43 15.00 -6.54
CA PHE A 263 1.27 16.16 -6.77
C PHE A 263 1.02 16.75 -8.15
N SER A 264 0.91 15.92 -9.19
CA SER A 264 0.56 16.37 -10.54
C SER A 264 -0.83 16.99 -10.59
N ALA A 265 -1.84 16.37 -9.98
CA ALA A 265 -3.21 16.90 -9.92
C ALA A 265 -3.29 18.21 -9.12
N ASN A 266 -2.59 18.30 -7.99
CA ASN A 266 -2.50 19.54 -7.22
C ASN A 266 -1.77 20.64 -7.99
N GLY A 267 -0.65 20.32 -8.65
CA GLY A 267 0.11 21.27 -9.44
C GLY A 267 -0.71 21.78 -10.63
N GLY A 268 -1.30 20.86 -11.40
CA GLY A 268 -2.13 21.18 -12.56
C GLY A 268 -3.38 21.96 -12.18
N SER A 269 -4.09 21.57 -11.11
CA SER A 269 -5.26 22.33 -10.65
C SER A 269 -4.90 23.72 -10.15
N LEU A 270 -3.74 23.91 -9.50
CA LEU A 270 -3.29 25.24 -9.10
C LEU A 270 -2.93 26.11 -10.31
N ILE A 271 -2.25 25.57 -11.34
CA ILE A 271 -1.98 26.33 -12.57
C ILE A 271 -3.30 26.72 -13.24
N LEU A 272 -4.22 25.77 -13.42
CA LEU A 272 -5.51 26.02 -14.02
C LEU A 272 -6.28 27.13 -13.27
N LEU A 273 -6.39 27.01 -11.95
CA LEU A 273 -7.12 27.98 -11.14
C LEU A 273 -6.40 29.34 -11.07
N ALA A 274 -5.08 29.35 -10.90
CA ALA A 274 -4.32 30.59 -10.69
C ALA A 274 -4.01 31.31 -12.01
N GLU A 275 -3.41 30.63 -12.99
CA GLU A 275 -2.95 31.26 -14.23
C GLU A 275 -4.06 31.33 -15.28
N ASP A 276 -4.65 30.18 -15.62
CA ASP A 276 -5.55 30.08 -16.78
C ASP A 276 -6.91 30.72 -16.50
N LEU A 277 -7.44 30.54 -15.28
CA LEU A 277 -8.75 31.06 -14.88
C LEU A 277 -8.66 32.38 -14.10
N GLY A 278 -7.47 32.81 -13.68
CA GLY A 278 -7.28 34.03 -12.87
C GLY A 278 -8.09 34.03 -11.56
N TYR A 279 -8.42 32.85 -11.04
CA TYR A 279 -9.43 32.69 -10.00
C TYR A 279 -9.05 33.37 -8.68
N PHE A 280 -7.76 33.35 -8.35
CA PHE A 280 -7.24 33.90 -7.11
C PHE A 280 -6.95 35.41 -7.19
N GLY A 281 -7.48 36.09 -8.20
CA GLY A 281 -7.39 37.54 -8.37
C GLY A 281 -6.36 37.99 -9.41
N ALA A 282 -6.22 39.30 -9.53
CA ALA A 282 -5.19 39.93 -10.35
C ALA A 282 -3.82 39.86 -9.66
N GLY A 283 -2.77 40.04 -10.46
CA GLY A 283 -1.37 39.93 -10.02
C GLY A 283 -0.61 38.87 -10.80
N ASP A 284 0.66 38.71 -10.44
CA ASP A 284 1.53 37.69 -11.02
C ASP A 284 1.24 36.30 -10.43
N PHE A 285 2.01 35.29 -10.83
CA PHE A 285 1.80 33.93 -10.36
C PHE A 285 2.06 33.78 -8.85
N ASP A 286 2.98 34.55 -8.30
CA ASP A 286 3.35 34.51 -6.87
C ASP A 286 2.21 35.07 -6.02
N ASP A 287 1.65 36.22 -6.44
CA ASP A 287 0.48 36.84 -5.79
C ASP A 287 -0.71 35.86 -5.75
N ARG A 288 -0.97 35.19 -6.88
CA ARG A 288 -2.08 34.24 -7.00
C ARG A 288 -1.86 32.96 -6.18
N LEU A 289 -0.62 32.50 -6.03
CA LEU A 289 -0.31 31.36 -5.16
C LEU A 289 -0.45 31.71 -3.68
N ASP A 290 -0.09 32.93 -3.26
CA ASP A 290 -0.34 33.39 -1.89
C ASP A 290 -1.84 33.45 -1.58
N ALA A 291 -2.63 34.00 -2.50
CA ALA A 291 -4.09 34.01 -2.40
C ALA A 291 -4.68 32.58 -2.36
N ALA A 292 -4.18 31.67 -3.20
CA ALA A 292 -4.55 30.26 -3.17
C ALA A 292 -4.24 29.59 -1.82
N TYR A 293 -3.09 29.91 -1.22
CA TYR A 293 -2.71 29.39 0.09
C TYR A 293 -3.62 29.93 1.21
N LYS A 294 -3.92 31.24 1.21
CA LYS A 294 -4.88 31.85 2.15
C LYS A 294 -6.25 31.17 2.06
N HIS A 295 -6.71 30.86 0.85
CA HIS A 295 -7.94 30.12 0.63
C HIS A 295 -7.87 28.69 1.21
N PHE A 296 -6.78 27.96 0.96
CA PHE A 296 -6.55 26.63 1.54
C PHE A 296 -6.58 26.65 3.08
N VAL A 297 -5.94 27.65 3.71
CA VAL A 297 -5.96 27.83 5.17
C VAL A 297 -7.38 28.09 5.68
N ALA A 298 -8.15 28.94 4.98
CA ALA A 298 -9.54 29.20 5.32
C ALA A 298 -10.43 27.95 5.22
N TYR A 299 -10.25 27.14 4.17
CA TYR A 299 -10.92 25.85 4.01
C TYR A 299 -10.60 24.88 5.17
N CYS A 300 -9.33 24.77 5.56
CA CYS A 300 -8.95 23.91 6.67
C CYS A 300 -9.58 24.38 7.99
N ARG A 301 -9.58 25.70 8.24
CA ARG A 301 -10.17 26.30 9.45
C ARG A 301 -11.67 26.03 9.54
N SER A 302 -12.43 26.21 8.45
CA SER A 302 -13.88 26.02 8.44
C SER A 302 -14.30 24.56 8.64
N ARG A 303 -13.40 23.61 8.35
CA ARG A 303 -13.63 22.17 8.51
C ARG A 303 -12.96 21.57 9.75
N HIS A 304 -12.34 22.39 10.60
CA HIS A 304 -11.55 21.95 11.75
C HIS A 304 -10.44 20.93 11.38
N ILE A 305 -9.83 21.10 10.20
CA ILE A 305 -8.75 20.24 9.71
C ILE A 305 -7.42 20.87 10.09
N SER A 306 -6.58 20.14 10.83
CA SER A 306 -5.19 20.54 11.10
C SER A 306 -4.34 20.37 9.83
N HIS A 307 -3.36 21.23 9.58
CA HIS A 307 -2.39 21.03 8.49
C HIS A 307 -1.00 21.55 8.87
N SER A 308 0.02 21.07 8.15
CA SER A 308 1.41 21.55 8.29
C SER A 308 1.99 22.08 6.98
N GLN A 309 1.12 22.35 6.00
CA GLN A 309 1.52 22.78 4.68
C GLN A 309 2.10 24.21 4.71
N PRO A 310 3.34 24.44 4.24
CA PRO A 310 3.87 25.78 4.07
C PRO A 310 3.18 26.54 2.92
N PRO A 311 3.33 27.88 2.85
CA PRO A 311 2.83 28.69 1.75
C PRO A 311 3.22 28.14 0.38
N PHE A 312 2.30 28.23 -0.58
CA PHE A 312 2.57 27.81 -1.95
C PHE A 312 3.57 28.77 -2.61
N THR A 313 4.54 28.21 -3.32
CA THR A 313 5.55 29.00 -4.04
C THR A 313 5.71 28.46 -5.46
N PRO A 314 6.17 29.26 -6.42
CA PRO A 314 6.29 28.82 -7.81
C PRO A 314 7.16 27.58 -7.96
N LYS A 315 8.30 27.55 -7.26
CA LYS A 315 9.23 26.40 -7.20
C LYS A 315 8.58 25.11 -6.67
N MET A 316 7.50 25.23 -5.91
CA MET A 316 6.75 24.07 -5.45
C MET A 316 5.83 23.51 -6.52
N VAL A 317 5.38 24.31 -7.49
CA VAL A 317 4.39 23.96 -8.54
C VAL A 317 5.05 23.74 -9.91
N LYS A 318 5.94 24.64 -10.33
CA LYS A 318 6.71 24.58 -11.59
C LYS A 318 8.15 24.17 -11.26
N LYS A 319 8.54 22.96 -11.67
CA LYS A 319 9.92 22.47 -11.50
C LYS A 319 10.84 23.04 -12.58
N LYS A 320 12.14 23.10 -12.29
CA LYS A 320 13.16 23.49 -13.27
C LYS A 320 13.18 22.60 -14.52
N THR A 321 12.67 21.37 -14.40
CA THR A 321 12.52 20.39 -15.48
C THR A 321 11.34 20.69 -16.41
N GLY A 322 10.53 21.72 -16.12
CA GLY A 322 9.27 22.00 -16.82
C GLY A 322 8.08 21.18 -16.31
N GLU A 323 8.31 20.25 -15.37
CA GLU A 323 7.23 19.45 -14.79
C GLU A 323 6.34 20.29 -13.86
N VAL A 324 5.03 20.03 -13.94
CA VAL A 324 4.02 20.65 -13.09
C VAL A 324 3.61 19.66 -12.01
N LEU A 325 4.03 19.91 -10.77
CA LEU A 325 3.66 19.09 -9.62
C LEU A 325 3.81 19.87 -8.33
N LEU A 326 2.81 19.84 -7.44
CA LEU A 326 2.88 20.45 -6.11
C LEU A 326 3.39 19.44 -5.08
N THR A 327 4.66 19.56 -4.68
CA THR A 327 5.24 18.70 -3.64
C THR A 327 4.69 19.07 -2.25
N ALA A 328 4.01 18.13 -1.60
CA ALA A 328 3.47 18.31 -0.25
C ALA A 328 3.64 17.01 0.57
N LYS A 329 3.54 17.09 1.90
CA LYS A 329 3.37 15.87 2.72
C LYS A 329 2.08 15.18 2.29
N ALA A 330 2.06 13.85 2.25
CA ALA A 330 0.92 13.05 1.78
C ALA A 330 -0.43 13.52 2.33
N TYR A 331 -0.52 13.70 3.65
CA TYR A 331 -1.71 14.22 4.31
C TYR A 331 -2.15 15.58 3.78
N ASN A 332 -1.23 16.56 3.71
CA ASN A 332 -1.53 17.89 3.18
C ASN A 332 -1.94 17.83 1.70
N GLY A 333 -1.24 17.03 0.89
CA GLY A 333 -1.56 16.85 -0.54
C GLY A 333 -3.01 16.46 -0.78
N ARG A 334 -3.59 15.63 0.10
CA ARG A 334 -5.00 15.21 0.02
C ARG A 334 -5.95 16.34 0.35
N ILE A 335 -5.64 17.10 1.41
CA ILE A 335 -6.46 18.24 1.81
C ILE A 335 -6.45 19.31 0.71
N ILE A 336 -5.30 19.50 0.05
CA ILE A 336 -5.18 20.43 -1.08
C ILE A 336 -6.05 19.97 -2.25
N VAL A 337 -6.03 18.68 -2.61
CA VAL A 337 -6.94 18.13 -3.65
C VAL A 337 -8.39 18.43 -3.28
N MET A 338 -8.79 18.15 -2.05
CA MET A 338 -10.18 18.38 -1.60
C MET A 338 -10.55 19.87 -1.59
N SER A 339 -9.63 20.75 -1.18
CA SER A 339 -9.82 22.21 -1.20
C SER A 339 -9.97 22.72 -2.64
N ASN A 340 -9.14 22.24 -3.57
CA ASN A 340 -9.19 22.64 -4.98
C ASN A 340 -10.46 22.10 -5.66
N LEU A 341 -10.85 20.85 -5.39
CA LEU A 341 -12.08 20.24 -5.91
C LEU A 341 -13.33 20.94 -5.39
N ALA A 342 -13.42 21.17 -4.08
CA ALA A 342 -14.53 21.91 -3.48
C ALA A 342 -14.71 23.28 -4.16
N LYS A 343 -13.60 23.88 -4.57
CA LYS A 343 -13.64 25.15 -5.26
C LYS A 343 -13.99 25.07 -6.74
N PHE A 344 -13.42 24.10 -7.44
CA PHE A 344 -13.75 23.80 -8.83
C PHE A 344 -15.27 23.56 -9.01
N PHE A 345 -15.89 22.78 -8.12
CA PHE A 345 -17.34 22.57 -8.14
C PHE A 345 -18.13 23.85 -7.86
N SER A 346 -17.69 24.68 -6.91
CA SER A 346 -18.33 25.98 -6.64
C SER A 346 -18.26 26.92 -7.86
N ILE A 347 -17.19 26.85 -8.67
CA ILE A 347 -17.08 27.62 -9.92
C ILE A 347 -18.05 27.06 -10.98
N MET A 348 -18.11 25.74 -11.11
CA MET A 348 -19.04 25.08 -12.05
C MET A 348 -20.50 25.39 -11.75
N GLU A 349 -20.89 25.42 -10.47
CA GLU A 349 -22.24 25.78 -10.04
C GLU A 349 -22.56 27.26 -10.30
N ALA A 350 -21.58 28.15 -10.14
CA ALA A 350 -21.76 29.59 -10.34
C ALA A 350 -21.74 30.02 -11.82
N ASN A 351 -21.10 29.26 -12.71
CA ASN A 351 -20.97 29.58 -14.14
C ASN A 351 -21.18 28.36 -15.05
N PRO A 352 -22.44 27.94 -15.28
CA PRO A 352 -22.76 26.80 -16.15
C PRO A 352 -22.29 26.98 -17.60
N ARG A 353 -22.09 28.23 -18.04
CA ARG A 353 -21.68 28.60 -19.43
C ARG A 353 -20.19 28.40 -19.70
N HIS A 354 -19.38 28.09 -18.69
CA HIS A 354 -17.95 27.79 -18.83
C HIS A 354 -17.63 26.30 -18.77
N MET A 355 -18.62 25.42 -19.00
CA MET A 355 -18.25 24.08 -19.48
C MET A 355 -17.39 24.28 -20.73
N PRO A 356 -16.18 23.69 -20.81
CA PRO A 356 -15.53 23.56 -22.11
C PRO A 356 -16.57 22.87 -22.99
N HIS A 357 -17.09 23.59 -23.99
CA HIS A 357 -17.97 22.99 -24.98
C HIS A 357 -17.33 21.69 -25.36
N GLY A 358 -18.04 20.59 -25.09
CA GLY A 358 -17.63 19.30 -25.58
C GLY A 358 -17.27 19.51 -27.05
N ARG A 359 -16.02 19.19 -27.41
CA ARG A 359 -15.83 18.62 -28.73
C ARG A 359 -16.84 17.49 -28.78
N GLN A 360 -17.91 17.71 -29.55
CA GLN A 360 -18.84 16.68 -29.90
C GLN A 360 -17.99 15.48 -30.32
N LEU A 361 -18.10 14.40 -29.53
CA LEU A 361 -17.68 13.09 -29.98
C LEU A 361 -18.54 12.81 -31.21
N ALA A 362 -17.92 12.91 -32.38
CA ALA A 362 -18.33 12.23 -33.59
C ALA A 362 -17.54 10.93 -33.67
#